data_AF-A0A382QSA3-F1
#
_entry.id   AF-A0A382QSA3-F1
#
_cell.length_a   1.000
_cell.length_b   1.000
_cell.length_c   1.000
_cell.angle_alpha   90.00
_cell.angle_beta   90.00
_cell.angle_gamma   90.00
#
_symmetry.space_group_name_H-M   'P 1'
#
loop_
_entity.id
_entity.type
_entity.pdbx_description
1 polymer ?
#
loop_
_entity_poly.entity_id
_entity_poly.type
_entity_poly.pdbx_seq_one_letter_code
_entity_poly.pdbx_strand_id
1 'polypeptide(L)'
;VYERVRIEGSVLQEFEKIATKWHFLVLSEDWCSDAVNLVPVVAGLAREASNLDLRVLARDKNLDIMDAHLTNGRSRSIPIVILLDEDFVEKGWWGPRPEPIQRWFMEKGIHMTSPERSKHTRRYYARDKGSTLVRELFQLITSLS
;
A
#
# COMPACT_ATOMS: atom_id res chain seq x y z
N VAL A 1 6.78 -11.10 17.55
CA VAL A 1 6.01 -9.84 17.45
C VAL A 1 5.74 -9.56 15.98
N TYR A 2 4.79 -10.30 15.38
CA TYR A 2 4.08 -9.97 14.16
C TYR A 2 2.80 -10.79 14.27
N GLU A 3 1.77 -10.19 14.86
CA GLU A 3 0.44 -10.79 14.83
C GLU A 3 0.10 -10.93 13.35
N ARG A 4 -0.24 -12.15 12.89
CA ARG A 4 -0.54 -12.38 11.47
C ARG A 4 -1.72 -11.48 11.11
N VAL A 5 -1.49 -10.51 10.21
CA VAL A 5 -2.61 -9.85 9.53
C VAL A 5 -3.40 -10.97 8.87
N ARG A 6 -4.66 -11.14 9.29
CA ARG A 6 -5.58 -12.09 8.70
C ARG A 6 -6.39 -11.36 7.65
N ILE A 7 -6.28 -11.80 6.41
CA ILE A 7 -7.15 -11.33 5.35
C ILE A 7 -8.46 -12.10 5.45
N GLU A 8 -9.59 -11.40 5.31
CA GLU A 8 -10.90 -12.06 5.33
C GLU A 8 -11.04 -12.97 4.10
N GLY A 9 -11.57 -14.18 4.27
CA GLY A 9 -11.67 -15.16 3.19
C GLY A 9 -12.52 -14.68 2.00
N SER A 10 -13.55 -13.87 2.26
CA SER A 10 -14.36 -13.23 1.21
C SER A 10 -13.52 -12.31 0.32
N VAL A 11 -12.58 -11.57 0.91
CA VAL A 11 -11.67 -10.67 0.17
C VAL A 11 -10.72 -11.48 -0.70
N LEU A 12 -10.13 -12.56 -0.15
CA LEU A 12 -9.27 -13.46 -0.93
C LEU A 12 -10.00 -14.02 -2.15
N GLN A 13 -11.24 -14.47 -1.97
CA GLN A 13 -12.06 -14.99 -3.07
C GLN A 13 -12.31 -13.95 -4.18
N GLU A 14 -12.45 -12.67 -3.83
CA GLU A 14 -12.58 -11.62 -4.86
C GLU A 14 -11.29 -11.44 -5.65
N PHE A 15 -10.13 -11.44 -4.97
CA PHE A 15 -8.83 -11.36 -5.65
C PHE A 15 -8.58 -12.58 -6.55
N GLU A 16 -8.91 -13.78 -6.10
CA GLU A 16 -8.69 -15.02 -6.88
C GLU A 16 -9.60 -15.15 -8.11
N LYS A 17 -10.70 -14.38 -8.18
CA LYS A 17 -11.52 -14.29 -9.41
C LYS A 17 -10.85 -13.49 -10.52
N ILE A 18 -9.82 -12.71 -10.21
CA ILE A 18 -9.05 -11.97 -11.20
C ILE A 18 -8.23 -13.00 -11.98
N ALA A 19 -8.59 -13.19 -13.26
CA ALA A 19 -8.04 -14.25 -14.09
C ALA A 19 -6.52 -14.14 -14.29
N THR A 20 -5.99 -12.90 -14.27
CA THR A 20 -4.58 -12.63 -14.50
C THR A 20 -3.78 -12.65 -13.21
N LYS A 21 -2.50 -13.02 -13.33
CA LYS A 21 -1.53 -12.89 -12.24
C LYS A 21 -1.06 -11.44 -12.13
N TRP A 22 -0.89 -10.96 -10.90
CA TRP A 22 -0.36 -9.63 -10.63
C TRP A 22 0.90 -9.70 -9.76
N HIS A 23 1.86 -8.84 -10.06
CA HIS A 23 3.06 -8.67 -9.25
C HIS A 23 3.04 -7.29 -8.58
N PHE A 24 3.19 -7.28 -7.26
CA PHE A 24 3.31 -6.06 -6.47
C PHE A 24 4.78 -5.75 -6.19
N LEU A 25 5.25 -4.60 -6.65
CA LEU A 25 6.56 -4.06 -6.32
C LEU A 25 6.40 -2.92 -5.33
N VAL A 26 6.84 -3.13 -4.09
CA VAL A 26 6.68 -2.18 -2.99
C VAL A 26 7.98 -1.42 -2.76
N LEU A 27 7.96 -0.09 -2.78
CA LEU A 27 9.06 0.72 -2.24
C LEU A 27 8.74 1.12 -0.81
N SER A 28 9.65 0.81 0.12
CA SER A 28 9.44 0.99 1.55
C SER A 28 10.75 1.20 2.28
N GLU A 29 10.67 1.69 3.51
CA GLU A 29 11.76 1.76 4.49
C GLU A 29 11.23 1.48 5.90
N ASP A 30 12.08 0.95 6.77
CA ASP A 30 11.74 0.59 8.15
C ASP A 30 11.46 1.81 9.05
N TRP A 31 12.05 2.96 8.72
CA TRP A 31 11.83 4.22 9.42
C TRP A 31 10.47 4.87 9.11
N CYS A 32 9.74 4.39 8.11
CA CYS A 32 8.46 4.96 7.73
C CYS A 32 7.31 4.36 8.57
N SER A 33 6.68 5.20 9.40
CA SER A 33 5.57 4.76 10.26
C SER A 33 4.35 4.28 9.48
N ASP A 34 4.05 4.86 8.32
CA ASP A 34 2.97 4.39 7.44
C ASP A 34 3.31 3.00 6.88
N ALA A 35 4.56 2.79 6.46
CA ALA A 35 5.01 1.51 5.90
C ALA A 35 4.91 0.36 6.90
N VAL A 36 5.29 0.59 8.16
CA VAL A 36 5.17 -0.41 9.24
C VAL A 36 3.74 -0.90 9.43
N ASN A 37 2.74 -0.08 9.11
CA ASN A 37 1.33 -0.45 9.25
C ASN A 37 0.75 -1.08 7.96
N LEU A 38 1.19 -0.62 6.79
CA LEU A 38 0.56 -0.96 5.51
C LEU A 38 1.26 -2.12 4.79
N VAL A 39 2.60 -2.16 4.77
CA VAL A 39 3.36 -3.19 4.04
C VAL A 39 3.07 -4.61 4.55
N PRO A 40 2.93 -4.88 5.86
CA PRO A 40 2.54 -6.21 6.34
C PRO A 40 1.16 -6.66 5.85
N VAL A 41 0.24 -5.73 5.58
CA VAL A 41 -1.08 -6.04 5.03
C VAL A 41 -0.95 -6.47 3.57
N VAL A 42 -0.20 -5.71 2.76
CA VAL A 42 0.07 -6.06 1.35
C VAL A 42 0.77 -7.42 1.27
N ALA A 43 1.77 -7.67 2.13
CA ALA A 43 2.46 -8.95 2.20
C ALA A 43 1.54 -10.10 2.64
N GLY A 44 0.63 -9.86 3.57
CA GLY A 44 -0.39 -10.83 3.98
C GLY A 44 -1.32 -11.21 2.84
N LEU A 45 -1.82 -10.21 2.10
CA LEU A 45 -2.65 -10.40 0.91
C LEU A 45 -1.93 -11.21 -0.17
N ALA A 46 -0.71 -10.81 -0.55
CA ALA A 46 0.05 -11.50 -1.59
C ALA A 46 0.47 -12.94 -1.19
N ARG A 47 0.62 -13.21 0.11
CA ARG A 47 0.91 -14.56 0.59
C ARG A 47 -0.31 -15.48 0.52
N GLU A 48 -1.51 -14.93 0.70
CA GLU A 48 -2.75 -15.71 0.85
C GLU A 48 -3.53 -15.85 -0.46
N ALA A 49 -3.43 -14.89 -1.38
CA ALA A 49 -4.05 -14.98 -2.72
C ALA A 49 -3.10 -15.64 -3.73
N SER A 50 -3.56 -16.71 -4.38
CA SER A 50 -2.74 -17.54 -5.27
C SER A 50 -2.27 -16.86 -6.56
N ASN A 51 -2.94 -15.78 -6.98
CA ASN A 51 -2.65 -15.01 -8.19
C ASN A 51 -1.85 -13.72 -7.93
N LEU A 52 -1.34 -13.52 -6.71
CA LEU A 52 -0.53 -12.37 -6.35
C LEU A 52 0.90 -12.78 -5.97
N ASP A 53 1.87 -11.94 -6.31
CA ASP A 53 3.25 -12.04 -5.85
C ASP A 53 3.73 -10.67 -5.36
N LEU A 54 4.73 -10.64 -4.47
CA LEU A 54 5.22 -9.40 -3.88
C LEU A 54 6.74 -9.38 -3.75
N ARG A 55 7.32 -8.23 -4.12
CA ARG A 55 8.72 -7.86 -3.83
C ARG A 55 8.78 -6.51 -3.13
N VAL A 56 9.72 -6.36 -2.21
CA VAL A 56 9.96 -5.09 -1.51
C VAL A 56 11.36 -4.59 -1.83
N LEU A 57 11.46 -3.33 -2.24
CA LEU A 57 12.70 -2.62 -2.49
C LEU A 57 12.87 -1.48 -1.49
N ALA A 58 14.11 -1.27 -1.07
CA ALA A 58 14.48 -0.11 -0.25
C ALA A 58 14.37 1.16 -1.12
N ARG A 59 13.52 2.11 -0.74
CA ARG A 59 13.32 3.37 -1.46
C ARG A 59 14.62 4.14 -1.63
N ASP A 60 15.47 4.19 -0.60
CA ASP A 60 16.72 4.96 -0.60
C ASP A 60 17.78 4.37 -1.54
N LYS A 61 17.60 3.13 -1.99
CA LYS A 61 18.45 2.45 -2.98
C LYS A 61 17.87 2.42 -4.40
N ASN A 62 16.63 2.87 -4.58
CA ASN A 62 15.89 2.79 -5.83
C ASN A 62 15.20 4.15 -6.11
N LEU A 63 15.99 5.23 -6.07
CA LEU A 63 15.48 6.61 -6.21
C LEU A 63 14.97 6.91 -7.62
N ASP A 64 15.54 6.26 -8.64
CA ASP A 64 15.07 6.30 -10.02
C ASP A 64 13.63 5.82 -10.15
N ILE A 65 13.29 4.69 -9.51
CA ILE A 65 11.92 4.19 -9.46
C ILE A 65 11.05 5.15 -8.65
N MET A 66 11.50 5.59 -7.47
CA MET A 66 10.74 6.51 -6.62
C MET A 66 10.44 7.85 -7.31
N ASP A 67 11.37 8.37 -8.12
CA ASP A 67 11.20 9.63 -8.85
C ASP A 67 10.18 9.55 -9.98
N ALA A 68 9.92 8.35 -10.52
CA ALA A 68 8.81 8.13 -11.44
C ALA A 68 7.44 8.07 -10.73
N HIS A 69 7.41 7.93 -9.40
CA HIS A 69 6.20 7.62 -8.61
C HIS A 69 5.95 8.67 -7.51
N LEU A 70 6.06 9.95 -7.85
CA LEU A 70 5.89 11.03 -6.89
C LEU A 70 4.42 11.21 -6.50
N THR A 71 4.16 11.20 -5.19
CA THR A 71 2.84 11.56 -4.65
C THR A 71 2.53 13.01 -5.01
N ASN A 72 1.38 13.21 -5.66
CA ASN A 72 0.95 14.50 -6.20
C ASN A 72 2.01 15.19 -7.10
N GLY A 73 2.85 14.40 -7.77
CA GLY A 73 3.93 14.91 -8.63
C GLY A 73 5.04 15.67 -7.88
N ARG A 74 5.12 15.54 -6.55
CA ARG A 74 6.03 16.35 -5.72
C ARG A 74 6.84 15.57 -4.71
N SER A 75 6.21 14.66 -3.97
CA SER A 75 6.86 14.04 -2.81
C SER A 75 7.17 12.56 -3.03
N ARG A 76 8.39 12.18 -2.67
CA ARG A 76 8.85 10.79 -2.58
C ARG A 76 8.29 10.10 -1.33
N SER A 77 6.97 9.94 -1.27
CA SER A 77 6.29 9.35 -0.12
C SER A 77 6.21 7.83 -0.26
N ILE A 78 6.29 7.13 0.88
CA ILE A 78 6.28 5.67 0.96
C ILE A 78 5.31 5.21 2.07
N PRO A 79 4.82 3.96 2.01
CA PRO A 79 5.08 2.97 0.97
C PRO A 79 4.34 3.28 -0.33
N ILE A 80 4.91 2.89 -1.47
CA ILE A 80 4.14 2.77 -2.72
C ILE A 80 4.06 1.31 -3.13
N VAL A 81 2.96 0.93 -3.79
CA VAL A 81 2.73 -0.40 -4.34
C VAL A 81 2.54 -0.24 -5.84
N ILE A 82 3.54 -0.63 -6.61
CA ILE A 82 3.49 -0.62 -8.07
C ILE A 82 2.86 -1.95 -8.52
N LEU A 83 1.86 -1.85 -9.38
CA LEU A 83 1.08 -2.98 -9.90
C LEU A 83 1.58 -3.33 -11.29
N LEU A 84 2.13 -4.53 -11.43
CA LEU A 84 2.62 -5.07 -12.68
C LEU A 84 1.75 -6.25 -13.12
N ASP A 85 1.51 -6.37 -14.43
CA ASP A 85 0.87 -7.55 -15.00
C ASP A 85 1.84 -8.75 -15.10
N GLU A 86 1.38 -9.83 -15.72
CA GLU A 86 2.10 -11.10 -15.90
C GLU A 86 3.43 -10.94 -16.65
N ASP A 87 3.51 -9.95 -17.53
CA ASP A 87 4.69 -9.62 -18.34
C ASP A 87 5.59 -8.59 -17.64
N PHE A 88 5.32 -8.28 -16.37
CA PHE A 88 6.00 -7.25 -15.57
C PHE A 88 5.84 -5.83 -16.13
N VAL A 89 4.79 -5.58 -16.91
CA VAL A 89 4.46 -4.23 -17.39
C VAL A 89 3.65 -3.50 -16.33
N GLU A 90 4.11 -2.31 -15.96
CA GLU A 90 3.39 -1.45 -15.02
C GLU A 90 2.02 -1.04 -15.58
N LYS A 91 0.97 -1.27 -14.79
CA LYS A 91 -0.39 -0.79 -15.08
C LYS A 91 -0.78 0.40 -14.22
N GLY A 92 -0.16 0.57 -13.06
CA GLY A 92 -0.39 1.70 -12.18
C GLY A 92 0.26 1.48 -10.81
N TRP A 93 0.02 2.41 -9.90
CA TRP A 93 0.55 2.32 -8.55
C TRP A 93 -0.39 2.93 -7.52
N TRP A 94 -0.27 2.45 -6.29
CA TRP A 94 -1.02 2.91 -5.12
C TRP A 94 -0.06 3.51 -4.09
N GLY A 95 -0.46 4.58 -3.40
CA GLY A 95 0.26 5.12 -2.25
C GLY A 95 0.14 6.63 -2.07
N PRO A 96 0.67 7.18 -0.96
CA PRO A 96 1.42 6.48 0.08
C PRO A 96 0.54 5.93 1.21
N ARG A 97 -0.74 6.32 1.24
CA ARG A 97 -1.68 6.00 2.31
C ARG A 97 -3.07 5.79 1.72
N PRO A 98 -3.95 5.07 2.44
CA PRO A 98 -5.36 5.00 2.06
C PRO A 98 -5.99 6.39 1.93
N GLU A 99 -6.94 6.53 1.01
CA GLU A 99 -7.52 7.82 0.65
C GLU A 99 -8.03 8.62 1.88
N PRO A 100 -8.78 8.02 2.83
CA PRO A 100 -9.36 8.81 3.92
C PRO A 100 -8.29 9.42 4.85
N ILE A 101 -7.22 8.66 5.14
CA ILE A 101 -6.14 9.16 6.00
C ILE A 101 -5.21 10.08 5.22
N GLN A 102 -5.03 9.87 3.91
CA GLN A 102 -4.28 10.78 3.06
C GLN A 102 -4.97 12.14 2.97
N ARG A 103 -6.29 12.16 2.77
CA ARG A 103 -7.09 13.39 2.77
C ARG A 103 -6.96 14.13 4.10
N TRP A 104 -7.17 13.43 5.22
CA TRP A 104 -6.98 14.01 6.55
C TRP A 104 -5.56 14.56 6.76
N PHE A 105 -4.54 13.83 6.28
CA PHE A 105 -3.14 14.24 6.41
C PHE A 105 -2.91 15.57 5.70
N MET A 106 -3.41 15.70 4.47
CA MET A 106 -3.26 16.91 3.65
C MET A 106 -4.07 18.10 4.17
N GLU A 107 -5.27 17.89 4.71
CA GLU A 107 -6.14 18.96 5.19
C GLU A 107 -5.77 19.45 6.61
N LYS A 108 -5.36 18.53 7.48
CA LYS A 108 -5.18 18.79 8.92
C LYS A 108 -3.79 18.40 9.41
N GLY A 109 -3.32 17.21 9.03
CA GLY A 109 -2.06 16.65 9.52
C GLY A 109 -0.83 17.51 9.23
N ILE A 110 -0.81 18.22 8.09
CA ILE A 110 0.29 19.14 7.74
C ILE A 110 0.43 20.33 8.70
N HIS A 111 -0.65 20.71 9.39
CA HIS A 111 -0.68 21.83 10.34
C HIS A 111 -0.47 21.38 11.79
N MET A 112 -0.28 20.08 12.03
CA MET A 112 -0.11 19.50 13.36
C MET A 112 1.36 19.20 13.68
N THR A 113 1.66 19.07 14.97
CA THR A 113 2.96 18.57 15.41
C THR A 113 3.14 17.10 15.04
N SER A 114 4.39 16.65 14.92
CA SER A 114 4.70 15.24 14.61
C SER A 114 4.07 14.25 15.62
N PRO A 115 4.08 14.49 16.95
CA PRO A 115 3.44 13.60 17.92
C PRO A 115 1.92 13.49 17.77
N GLU A 116 1.22 14.61 17.56
CA GLU A 116 -0.23 14.63 17.36
C GLU A 116 -0.63 13.89 16.09
N ARG A 117 0.10 14.17 15.00
CA ARG A 117 -0.11 13.50 13.72
C ARG A 117 0.10 11.99 13.85
N SER A 118 1.21 11.58 14.44
CA SER A 118 1.53 10.16 14.65
C SER A 118 0.51 9.46 15.55
N LYS A 119 -0.06 10.16 16.54
CA LYS A 119 -1.13 9.62 17.39
C LYS A 119 -2.42 9.38 16.58
N HIS A 120 -2.79 10.31 15.71
CA HIS A 120 -3.97 10.17 14.86
C HIS A 120 -3.80 9.03 13.85
N THR A 121 -2.69 9.04 13.10
CA THR A 121 -2.38 8.01 12.10
C THR A 121 -2.35 6.60 12.71
N ARG A 122 -1.72 6.42 13.88
CA ARG A 122 -1.72 5.13 14.59
C ARG A 122 -3.13 4.66 14.98
N ARG A 123 -3.98 5.57 15.45
CA ARG A 123 -5.38 5.24 15.79
C ARG A 123 -6.18 4.84 14.55
N TYR A 124 -5.93 5.51 13.42
CA TYR A 124 -6.54 5.15 12.15
C TYR A 124 -6.16 3.72 11.75
N TYR A 125 -4.87 3.41 11.65
CA TYR A 125 -4.42 2.07 11.25
C TYR A 125 -4.86 0.96 12.21
N ALA A 126 -4.86 1.22 13.52
CA ALA A 126 -5.35 0.26 14.50
C ALA A 126 -6.85 -0.08 14.34
N ARG A 127 -7.66 0.90 13.88
CA ARG A 127 -9.09 0.72 13.62
C ARG A 127 -9.34 0.10 12.24
N ASP A 128 -8.66 0.60 11.22
CA ASP A 128 -8.86 0.21 9.82
C ASP A 128 -8.32 -1.18 9.52
N LYS A 129 -7.23 -1.58 10.19
CA LYS A 129 -6.55 -2.88 10.04
C LYS A 129 -6.21 -3.23 8.59
N GLY A 130 -6.04 -2.23 7.72
CA GLY A 130 -5.70 -2.42 6.31
C GLY A 130 -6.89 -2.70 5.39
N SER A 131 -8.12 -2.69 5.90
CA SER A 131 -9.32 -2.96 5.10
C SER A 131 -9.50 -1.96 3.97
N THR A 132 -9.22 -0.66 4.22
CA THR A 132 -9.32 0.36 3.18
C THR A 132 -8.26 0.16 2.10
N LEU A 133 -7.00 -0.11 2.49
CA LEU A 133 -5.90 -0.40 1.57
C LEU A 133 -6.25 -1.56 0.63
N VAL A 134 -6.72 -2.70 1.18
CA VAL A 134 -7.00 -3.89 0.37
C VAL A 134 -8.16 -3.62 -0.61
N ARG A 135 -9.19 -2.90 -0.17
CA ARG A 135 -10.29 -2.49 -1.05
C ARG A 135 -9.80 -1.59 -2.19
N GLU A 136 -8.95 -0.61 -1.90
CA GLU A 136 -8.41 0.31 -2.91
C GLU A 136 -7.52 -0.42 -3.91
N LEU A 137 -6.67 -1.36 -3.46
CA LEU A 137 -5.88 -2.21 -4.35
C LEU A 137 -6.77 -3.06 -5.27
N PHE A 138 -7.82 -3.67 -4.72
CA PHE A 138 -8.79 -4.43 -5.51
C PHE A 138 -9.44 -3.57 -6.59
N GLN A 139 -9.97 -2.40 -6.20
CA GLN A 139 -10.59 -1.45 -7.11
C GLN A 139 -9.62 -1.02 -8.21
N LEU A 140 -8.38 -0.68 -7.85
CA LEU A 140 -7.36 -0.27 -8.81
C LEU A 140 -7.07 -1.38 -9.81
N ILE A 141 -6.83 -2.62 -9.37
CA ILE A 141 -6.59 -3.75 -10.26
C ILE A 141 -7.78 -3.97 -11.20
N THR A 142 -9.01 -4.00 -10.67
CA THR A 142 -10.21 -4.22 -11.50
C THR A 142 -10.49 -3.09 -12.49
N SER A 143 -9.92 -1.90 -12.28
CA SER A 143 -10.02 -0.78 -13.23
C SER A 143 -8.95 -0.81 -14.33
N LEU A 144 -7.90 -1.62 -14.14
CA LEU A 144 -6.74 -1.74 -15.02
C LEU A 144 -6.73 -3.02 -15.85
N SER A 145 -7.54 -4.01 -15.46
CA SER A 145 -7.85 -5.24 -16.20
C SER A 145 -8.87 -4.99 -17.31
#